data_AF-A0A351TMU8-F1
#
_entry.id   AF-A0A351TMU8-F1
#
_cell.length_a   1.000
_cell.length_b   1.000
_cell.length_c   1.000
_cell.angle_alpha   90.00
_cell.angle_beta   90.00
_cell.angle_gamma   90.00
#
_symmetry.space_group_name_H-M   'P 1'
#
loop_
_entity.id
_entity.type
_entity.pdbx_description
1 polymer ?
#
loop_
_entity_poly.entity_id
_entity_poly.type
_entity_poly.pdbx_seq_one_letter_code
_entity_poly.pdbx_strand_id
1 'polypeptide(L)'
;MDRYGEHFTGLPVFFLYFTCIAYCCKQCSLSLKSTGDGCCRITSHLKEKLDKEFADSVLEVCLRADGQLIKRLKGDDTMSGALLEIMEPIILEREKKAKNEGIEQGIIYLVDAFHDLGHNDAEIIKVVMTKYGLTEEKARKYL
;
A
#
# COMPACT_ATOMS: atom_id res chain seq x y z
N MET A 1 -2.93 -20.02 48.52
CA MET A 1 -3.26 -18.75 47.82
C MET A 1 -2.05 -17.84 47.99
N ASP A 2 -0.89 -18.07 47.37
CA ASP A 2 -0.61 -18.33 45.93
C ASP A 2 -1.16 -17.20 45.05
N ARG A 3 -0.46 -16.53 44.13
CA ARG A 3 0.93 -16.47 43.59
C ARG A 3 0.95 -15.10 42.84
N TYR A 4 1.97 -14.26 42.84
CA TYR A 4 3.27 -14.40 42.21
C TYR A 4 4.15 -13.25 42.72
N GLY A 5 5.24 -13.58 43.41
CA GLY A 5 6.45 -12.79 43.31
C GLY A 5 7.24 -13.32 42.12
N GLU A 6 7.75 -12.44 41.26
CA GLU A 6 8.92 -12.74 40.44
C GLU A 6 9.62 -11.43 40.07
N HIS A 7 10.94 -11.51 40.17
CA HIS A 7 11.90 -10.45 39.97
C HIS A 7 11.76 -9.77 38.60
N PHE A 8 11.83 -8.44 38.58
CA PHE A 8 11.96 -7.62 37.37
C PHE A 8 13.37 -7.76 36.76
N THR A 9 13.73 -8.95 36.29
CA THR A 9 14.91 -9.16 35.42
C THR A 9 14.50 -8.91 33.97
N GLY A 10 14.30 -7.64 33.60
CA GLY A 10 13.84 -7.29 32.25
C GLY A 10 14.18 -5.87 31.78
N LEU A 11 14.80 -5.05 32.63
CA LEU A 11 15.18 -3.69 32.26
C LEU A 11 16.23 -3.56 31.12
N PRO A 12 17.22 -4.45 30.94
CA PRO A 12 18.26 -4.18 29.93
C PRO A 12 17.74 -4.32 28.50
N VAL A 13 16.76 -5.20 28.23
CA VAL A 13 16.25 -5.42 26.86
C VAL A 13 15.38 -4.25 26.41
N PHE A 14 14.52 -3.73 27.27
CA PHE A 14 13.70 -2.54 26.97
C PHE A 14 14.53 -1.27 26.83
N PHE A 15 15.58 -1.12 27.64
CA PHE A 15 16.50 0.02 27.53
C PHE A 15 17.38 -0.07 26.28
N LEU A 16 17.87 -1.28 25.93
CA LEU A 16 18.57 -1.52 24.67
C LEU A 16 17.66 -1.27 23.46
N TYR A 17 16.37 -1.64 23.55
CA TYR A 17 15.40 -1.42 22.48
C TYR A 17 15.11 0.07 22.25
N PHE A 18 14.89 0.84 23.32
CA PHE A 18 14.67 2.29 23.21
C PHE A 18 15.92 3.04 22.78
N THR A 19 17.10 2.63 23.27
CA THR A 19 18.38 3.23 22.83
C THR A 19 18.70 2.85 21.40
N CYS A 20 18.39 1.64 20.93
CA CYS A 20 18.60 1.24 19.55
C CYS A 20 17.62 1.93 18.60
N ILE A 21 16.35 2.12 18.97
CA ILE A 21 15.38 2.93 18.20
C ILE A 21 15.81 4.41 18.20
N ALA A 22 16.22 4.97 19.34
CA ALA A 22 16.70 6.35 19.41
C ALA A 22 18.01 6.54 18.62
N TYR A 23 18.90 5.56 18.64
CA TYR A 23 20.14 5.56 17.86
C TYR A 23 19.86 5.41 16.37
N CYS A 24 19.00 4.47 15.94
CA CYS A 24 18.56 4.34 14.55
C CYS A 24 17.83 5.60 14.06
N CYS A 25 16.97 6.20 14.89
CA CYS A 25 16.24 7.41 14.53
C CYS A 25 17.19 8.61 14.42
N LYS A 26 18.20 8.71 15.31
CA LYS A 26 19.24 9.74 15.24
C LYS A 26 20.20 9.52 14.06
N GLN A 27 20.56 8.27 13.77
CA GLN A 27 21.44 7.88 12.67
C GLN A 27 20.74 8.05 11.31
N CYS A 28 19.46 7.67 11.16
CA CYS A 28 18.69 7.86 9.92
C CYS A 28 18.34 9.36 9.75
N SER A 29 18.11 10.14 10.82
CA SER A 29 17.97 11.61 10.75
C SER A 29 19.29 12.34 10.39
N LEU A 30 20.45 11.80 10.80
CA LEU A 30 21.78 12.28 10.39
C LEU A 30 22.14 11.85 8.95
N SER A 31 21.81 10.62 8.55
CA SER A 31 22.12 10.06 7.23
C SER A 31 21.25 10.64 6.12
N LEU A 32 19.99 11.01 6.42
CA LEU A 32 19.12 11.72 5.47
C LEU A 32 19.65 13.11 5.11
N LYS A 33 20.50 13.72 5.95
CA LYS A 33 21.15 15.00 5.65
C LYS A 33 22.39 14.85 4.77
N SER A 34 22.97 13.66 4.63
CA SER A 34 24.26 13.49 3.95
C SER A 34 24.27 12.57 2.74
N THR A 35 23.36 11.61 2.57
CA THR A 35 23.33 10.78 1.34
C THR A 35 22.04 9.97 1.24
N GLY A 36 21.34 10.05 0.12
CA GLY A 36 20.04 9.43 -0.14
C GLY A 36 20.02 7.91 -0.33
N ASP A 37 21.05 7.16 0.07
CA ASP A 37 21.19 5.73 -0.30
C ASP A 37 21.31 4.74 0.88
N GLY A 38 21.28 5.20 2.14
CA GLY A 38 21.63 4.35 3.29
C GLY A 38 20.49 3.58 3.98
N CYS A 39 19.27 4.13 4.04
CA CYS A 39 18.22 3.61 4.94
C CYS A 39 17.25 2.62 4.22
N CYS A 40 17.17 2.62 2.89
CA CYS A 40 16.16 1.85 2.12
C CYS A 40 16.56 0.42 1.70
N ARG A 41 17.78 -0.06 1.99
CA ARG A 41 18.23 -1.38 1.50
C ARG A 41 17.98 -2.55 2.46
N ILE A 42 17.32 -2.32 3.61
CA ILE A 42 17.24 -3.30 4.70
C ILE A 42 15.98 -4.17 4.63
N THR A 43 14.85 -3.69 4.12
CA THR A 43 13.56 -4.41 4.22
C THR A 43 13.40 -5.56 3.22
N SER A 44 14.02 -5.49 2.04
CA SER A 44 13.92 -6.53 0.99
C SER A 44 14.76 -7.79 1.29
N HIS A 45 15.58 -7.78 2.35
CA HIS A 45 16.40 -8.92 2.78
C HIS A 45 15.92 -9.58 4.08
N LEU A 46 14.87 -9.06 4.72
CA LEU A 46 14.25 -9.68 5.88
C LEU A 46 13.38 -10.84 5.41
N LYS A 47 13.84 -12.06 5.62
CA LYS A 47 13.10 -13.28 5.23
C LYS A 47 12.10 -13.72 6.30
N GLU A 48 12.37 -13.39 7.56
CA GLU A 48 11.56 -13.80 8.70
C GLU A 48 10.43 -12.80 8.99
N LYS A 49 9.26 -13.34 9.36
CA LYS A 49 8.03 -12.55 9.57
C LYS A 49 8.19 -11.50 10.68
N LEU A 50 8.84 -11.87 11.79
CA LEU A 50 9.05 -11.00 12.94
C LEU A 50 9.96 -9.81 12.60
N ASP A 51 11.01 -10.03 11.81
CA ASP A 51 11.91 -8.95 11.39
C ASP A 51 11.18 -7.93 10.50
N LYS A 52 10.28 -8.40 9.63
CA LYS A 52 9.43 -7.52 8.81
C LYS A 52 8.49 -6.69 9.66
N GLU A 53 7.77 -7.33 10.58
CA GLU A 53 6.83 -6.65 11.50
C GLU A 53 7.56 -5.62 12.39
N PHE A 54 8.78 -5.94 12.82
CA PHE A 54 9.61 -5.03 13.60
C PHE A 54 10.11 -3.85 12.77
N ALA A 55 10.62 -4.10 11.55
CA ALA A 55 11.05 -3.05 10.63
C ALA A 55 9.88 -2.11 10.26
N ASP A 56 8.69 -2.66 10.04
CA ASP A 56 7.47 -1.90 9.76
C ASP A 56 7.09 -1.01 10.96
N SER A 57 7.12 -1.56 12.18
CA SER A 57 6.81 -0.80 13.41
C SER A 57 7.78 0.35 13.65
N VAL A 58 9.08 0.13 13.43
CA VAL A 58 10.11 1.18 13.56
C VAL A 58 9.93 2.24 12.48
N LEU A 59 9.69 1.84 11.22
CA LEU A 59 9.46 2.76 10.12
C LEU A 59 8.20 3.61 10.34
N GLU A 60 7.11 3.00 10.82
CA GLU A 60 5.87 3.69 11.15
C GLU A 60 6.08 4.76 12.23
N VAL A 61 6.75 4.43 13.33
CA VAL A 61 7.06 5.40 14.39
C VAL A 61 7.97 6.51 13.87
N CYS A 62 8.98 6.19 13.05
CA CYS A 62 9.89 7.18 12.46
C CYS A 62 9.14 8.16 11.54
N LEU A 63 8.23 7.66 10.70
CA LEU A 63 7.45 8.49 9.78
C LEU A 63 6.43 9.33 10.55
N ARG A 64 5.69 8.75 11.50
CA ARG A 64 4.69 9.48 12.30
C ARG A 64 5.32 10.59 13.16
N ALA A 65 6.53 10.36 13.67
CA ALA A 65 7.25 11.34 14.49
C ALA A 65 7.86 12.49 13.68
N ASP A 66 8.15 12.30 12.38
CA ASP A 66 8.76 13.31 11.52
C ASP A 66 7.81 13.75 10.39
N GLY A 67 6.91 14.69 10.73
CA GLY A 67 6.02 15.31 9.76
C GLY A 67 6.74 16.10 8.65
N GLN A 68 7.99 16.54 8.85
CA GLN A 68 8.76 17.18 7.77
C GLN A 68 9.33 16.14 6.80
N LEU A 69 9.76 14.98 7.29
CA LEU A 69 10.17 13.86 6.46
C LEU A 69 9.01 13.40 5.57
N ILE A 70 7.80 13.24 6.12
CA ILE A 70 6.62 12.90 5.32
C ILE A 70 6.36 13.96 4.23
N LYS A 71 6.43 15.25 4.56
CA LYS A 71 6.25 16.33 3.56
C LYS A 71 7.32 16.27 2.46
N ARG A 72 8.57 15.99 2.81
CA ARG A 72 9.67 15.82 1.85
C ARG A 72 9.51 14.57 0.97
N LEU A 73 9.07 13.45 1.56
CA LEU A 73 8.84 12.19 0.82
C LEU A 73 7.63 12.31 -0.11
N LYS A 74 6.55 12.94 0.36
CA LYS A 74 5.36 13.24 -0.43
C LYS A 74 5.68 14.21 -1.58
N GLY A 75 6.63 15.11 -1.38
CA GLY A 75 6.95 16.19 -2.30
C GLY A 75 5.87 17.28 -2.28
N ASP A 76 6.21 18.43 -2.86
CA ASP A 76 5.25 19.48 -3.19
C ASP A 76 4.53 19.18 -4.51
N ASP A 77 5.23 18.61 -5.51
CA ASP A 77 4.63 18.09 -6.76
C ASP A 77 5.33 16.86 -7.37
N THR A 78 6.48 16.43 -6.83
CA THR A 78 7.17 15.20 -7.26
C THR A 78 7.71 14.43 -6.06
N MET A 79 7.19 13.21 -5.88
CA MET A 79 7.76 12.23 -4.95
C MET A 79 9.21 11.94 -5.36
N SER A 80 10.11 11.68 -4.40
CA SER A 80 11.49 11.34 -4.75
C SER A 80 11.53 10.12 -5.68
N GLY A 81 12.36 10.16 -6.72
CA GLY A 81 12.40 9.10 -7.75
C GLY A 81 12.60 7.70 -7.16
N ALA A 82 13.48 7.56 -6.17
CA ALA A 82 13.71 6.29 -5.48
C ALA A 82 12.48 5.77 -4.72
N LEU A 83 11.69 6.66 -4.10
CA LEU A 83 10.44 6.25 -3.44
C LEU A 83 9.37 5.88 -4.47
N LEU A 84 9.30 6.64 -5.58
CA LEU A 84 8.38 6.34 -6.67
C LEU A 84 8.70 4.97 -7.30
N GLU A 85 9.96 4.65 -7.59
CA GLU A 85 10.37 3.34 -8.12
C GLU A 85 9.96 2.17 -7.19
N ILE A 86 10.08 2.36 -5.87
CA ILE A 86 9.65 1.36 -4.88
C ILE A 86 8.12 1.21 -4.87
N MET A 87 7.39 2.32 -5.01
CA MET A 87 5.93 2.35 -4.97
C MET A 87 5.24 2.02 -6.30
N GLU A 88 5.92 2.22 -7.43
CA GLU A 88 5.43 2.03 -8.78
C GLU A 88 4.70 0.70 -9.01
N PRO A 89 5.24 -0.48 -8.61
CA PRO A 89 4.51 -1.74 -8.81
C PRO A 89 3.15 -1.77 -8.10
N ILE A 90 3.06 -1.18 -6.90
CA ILE A 90 1.82 -1.12 -6.11
C ILE A 90 0.84 -0.12 -6.75
N ILE A 91 1.33 1.02 -7.22
CA ILE A 91 0.51 2.05 -7.89
C ILE A 91 -0.09 1.47 -9.17
N LEU A 92 0.73 0.85 -10.03
CA LEU A 92 0.28 0.26 -11.28
C LEU A 92 -0.76 -0.85 -11.07
N GLU A 93 -0.59 -1.67 -10.04
CA GLU A 93 -1.59 -2.68 -9.69
C GLU A 93 -2.92 -2.05 -9.26
N ARG A 94 -2.86 -1.01 -8.41
CA ARG A 94 -4.05 -0.27 -7.96
C ARG A 94 -4.75 0.45 -9.10
N GLU A 95 -4.01 1.11 -9.99
CA GLU A 95 -4.56 1.79 -11.17
C GLU A 95 -5.23 0.79 -12.12
N LYS A 96 -4.60 -0.36 -12.36
CA LYS A 96 -5.20 -1.42 -13.18
C LYS A 96 -6.48 -1.94 -12.56
N LYS A 97 -6.50 -2.17 -11.25
CA LYS A 97 -7.69 -2.62 -10.52
C LYS A 97 -8.81 -1.57 -10.59
N ALA A 98 -8.50 -0.31 -10.27
CA ALA A 98 -9.46 0.78 -10.31
C ALA A 98 -10.04 1.00 -11.71
N LYS A 99 -9.20 0.90 -12.75
CA LYS A 99 -9.66 0.98 -14.15
C LYS A 99 -10.62 -0.15 -14.51
N ASN A 100 -10.29 -1.39 -14.11
CA ASN A 100 -11.16 -2.54 -14.39
C ASN A 100 -12.50 -2.41 -13.63
N GLU A 101 -12.48 -2.05 -12.35
CA GLU A 101 -13.68 -1.82 -11.55
C GLU A 101 -14.55 -0.70 -12.15
N GLY A 102 -13.94 0.39 -12.62
CA GLY A 102 -14.66 1.48 -13.27
C GLY A 102 -15.31 1.05 -14.60
N ILE A 103 -14.64 0.21 -15.39
CA ILE A 103 -15.22 -0.36 -16.62
C ILE A 103 -16.39 -1.31 -16.27
N GLU A 104 -16.21 -2.20 -15.29
CA GLU A 104 -17.26 -3.13 -14.85
C GLU A 104 -18.50 -2.38 -14.36
N GLN A 105 -18.33 -1.39 -13.48
CA GLN A 105 -19.43 -0.53 -13.03
C GLN A 105 -20.10 0.21 -14.19
N GLY A 106 -19.31 0.76 -15.12
CA GLY A 106 -19.84 1.42 -16.31
C GLY A 106 -20.71 0.51 -17.18
N ILE A 107 -20.34 -0.77 -17.31
CA ILE A 107 -21.15 -1.76 -18.04
C ILE A 107 -22.44 -2.05 -17.27
N ILE A 108 -22.38 -2.23 -15.95
CA ILE A 108 -23.57 -2.48 -15.11
C ILE A 108 -24.59 -1.34 -15.27
N TYR A 109 -24.17 -0.09 -15.11
CA TYR A 109 -25.07 1.06 -15.28
C TYR A 109 -25.65 1.17 -16.70
N LEU A 110 -24.88 0.78 -17.71
CA LEU A 110 -25.36 0.74 -19.08
C LEU A 110 -26.46 -0.33 -19.25
N VAL A 111 -26.24 -1.54 -18.73
CA VAL A 111 -27.22 -2.63 -18.77
C VAL A 111 -28.51 -2.22 -18.04
N ASP A 112 -28.38 -1.71 -16.81
CA ASP A 112 -29.51 -1.23 -16.01
C ASP A 112 -30.34 -0.19 -16.79
N ALA A 113 -29.67 0.80 -17.39
CA ALA A 113 -30.35 1.82 -18.19
C ALA A 113 -31.07 1.24 -19.42
N PHE A 114 -30.52 0.21 -20.06
CA PHE A 114 -31.19 -0.46 -21.18
C PHE A 114 -32.38 -1.32 -20.73
N HIS A 115 -32.27 -2.00 -19.59
CA HIS A 115 -33.40 -2.71 -18.98
C HIS A 115 -34.53 -1.75 -18.61
N ASP A 116 -34.22 -0.60 -18.01
CA ASP A 116 -35.19 0.45 -17.69
C ASP A 116 -35.91 1.00 -18.93
N LEU A 117 -35.22 0.99 -20.08
CA LEU A 117 -35.78 1.38 -21.38
C LEU A 117 -36.52 0.23 -22.11
N GLY A 118 -36.57 -0.97 -21.52
CA GLY A 118 -37.30 -2.13 -22.05
C GLY A 118 -36.57 -2.91 -23.14
N HIS A 119 -35.26 -2.75 -23.28
CA HIS A 119 -34.46 -3.53 -24.24
C HIS A 119 -34.23 -4.95 -23.75
N ASN A 120 -34.17 -5.89 -24.70
CA ASN A 120 -33.90 -7.30 -24.39
C ASN A 120 -32.39 -7.58 -24.29
N ASP A 121 -32.05 -8.63 -23.56
CA ASP A 121 -30.68 -9.09 -23.33
C ASP A 121 -29.86 -9.33 -24.60
N ALA A 122 -30.48 -9.80 -25.69
CA ALA A 122 -29.79 -10.06 -26.95
C ALA A 122 -29.32 -8.78 -27.64
N GLU A 123 -30.07 -7.67 -27.50
CA GLU A 123 -29.68 -6.34 -27.96
C GLU A 123 -28.57 -5.77 -27.07
N ILE A 124 -28.72 -5.88 -25.75
CA ILE A 124 -27.77 -5.36 -24.77
C ILE A 124 -26.40 -6.05 -24.91
N ILE A 125 -26.36 -7.38 -25.06
CA ILE A 125 -25.12 -8.13 -25.32
C ILE A 125 -24.37 -7.56 -26.53
N LYS A 126 -25.07 -7.30 -27.64
CA LYS A 126 -24.44 -6.76 -28.86
C LYS A 126 -23.83 -5.39 -28.61
N VAL A 127 -24.52 -4.52 -27.85
CA VAL A 127 -24.01 -3.20 -27.48
C VAL A 127 -22.77 -3.33 -26.60
N VAL A 128 -22.81 -4.15 -25.56
CA VAL A 128 -21.67 -4.37 -24.64
C VAL A 128 -20.46 -4.93 -25.38
N MET A 129 -20.64 -5.94 -26.23
CA MET A 129 -19.57 -6.50 -27.07
C MET A 129 -18.94 -5.42 -27.97
N THR A 130 -19.78 -4.62 -28.64
CA THR A 130 -19.31 -3.60 -29.60
C THR A 130 -18.59 -2.45 -28.90
N LYS A 131 -19.12 -1.94 -27.78
CA LYS A 131 -18.57 -0.78 -27.07
C LYS A 131 -17.31 -1.11 -26.29
N TYR A 132 -17.25 -2.30 -25.68
CA TYR A 132 -16.17 -2.68 -24.77
C TYR A 132 -15.23 -3.75 -25.36
N GLY A 133 -15.44 -4.19 -26.60
CA GLY A 133 -14.61 -5.20 -27.26
C GLY A 133 -14.64 -6.56 -26.57
N LEU A 134 -15.76 -6.88 -25.90
CA LEU A 134 -15.91 -8.12 -25.13
C LEU A 134 -16.37 -9.27 -26.03
N THR A 135 -15.97 -10.48 -25.65
CA THR A 135 -16.58 -11.70 -26.22
C THR A 135 -18.01 -11.85 -25.71
N GLU A 136 -18.83 -12.58 -26.43
CA GLU A 136 -20.21 -12.84 -26.02
C GLU A 136 -20.28 -13.51 -24.64
N GLU A 137 -19.40 -14.49 -24.37
CA GLU A 137 -19.29 -15.15 -23.07
C GLU A 137 -19.02 -14.15 -21.93
N LYS A 138 -18.17 -13.15 -22.16
CA LYS A 138 -17.87 -12.11 -21.16
C LYS A 138 -19.03 -11.13 -21.02
N ALA A 139 -19.66 -10.73 -22.12
CA ALA A 139 -20.80 -9.81 -22.10
C ALA A 139 -22.01 -10.39 -21.35
N ARG A 140 -22.28 -11.70 -21.51
CA ARG A 140 -23.36 -12.40 -20.79
C ARG A 140 -23.24 -12.39 -19.27
N LYS A 141 -22.06 -12.11 -18.70
CA LYS A 141 -21.86 -12.05 -17.24
C LYS A 141 -22.44 -10.78 -16.60
N TYR A 142 -22.84 -9.82 -17.42
CA TYR A 142 -23.35 -8.52 -16.97
C TYR A 142 -24.87 -8.37 -17.10
N LEU A 143 -25.55 -9.39 -17.62
CA LEU A 143 -27.00 -9.47 -17.65
C LEU A 143 -27.52 -10.18 -16.40
#